data_AF-A0A7C3MJY8-F1
#
_entry.id   AF-A0A7C3MJY8-F1
#
_cell.length_a   1.000
_cell.length_b   1.000
_cell.length_c   1.000
_cell.angle_alpha   90.00
_cell.angle_beta   90.00
_cell.angle_gamma   90.00
#
_symmetry.space_group_name_H-M   'P 1'
#
loop_
_entity.id
_entity.type
_entity.pdbx_description
1 polymer ?
#
loop_
_entity_poly.entity_id
_entity_poly.type
_entity_poly.pdbx_seq_one_letter_code
_entity_poly.pdbx_strand_id
1 'polypeptide(L)'
;MPSAKNAFLVMDRDGIVVDWSPGAEVIFGWSKREAMGARLSRLIIPERFRAAHDAGLSRFATTGQGGAFIGKTMEIVAIDREGSEFPIEITISMESAPEGPRFRTVVRRAEQVS
;
A
#
# COMPACT_ATOMS: atom_id res chain seq x y z
N MET A 1 -2.06 10.96 -21.68
CA MET A 1 -1.75 11.36 -20.29
C MET A 1 -2.27 10.28 -19.36
N PRO A 2 -1.44 9.43 -18.73
CA PRO A 2 -1.95 8.45 -17.78
C PRO A 2 -2.33 9.22 -16.52
N SER A 3 -3.63 9.45 -16.36
CA SER A 3 -4.17 10.04 -15.15
C SER A 3 -3.94 9.07 -14.00
N ALA A 4 -3.38 9.51 -12.88
CA ALA A 4 -3.29 8.74 -11.61
C ALA A 4 -4.67 8.35 -11.04
N LYS A 5 -5.77 8.73 -11.72
CA LYS A 5 -7.11 8.20 -11.53
C LYS A 5 -7.05 6.68 -11.72
N ASN A 6 -7.04 5.94 -10.62
CA ASN A 6 -6.99 4.46 -10.49
C ASN A 6 -5.61 3.86 -10.13
N ALA A 7 -4.74 4.60 -9.44
CA ALA A 7 -3.63 3.95 -8.75
C ALA A 7 -4.14 3.10 -7.58
N PHE A 8 -3.84 1.80 -7.61
CA PHE A 8 -4.15 0.89 -6.54
C PHE A 8 -3.12 -0.23 -6.47
N LEU A 9 -3.04 -0.85 -5.31
CA LEU A 9 -2.25 -2.04 -5.04
C LEU A 9 -3.05 -2.97 -4.15
N VAL A 10 -2.76 -4.26 -4.20
CA VAL A 10 -3.38 -5.26 -3.36
C VAL A 10 -2.30 -6.11 -2.71
N MET A 11 -2.42 -6.36 -1.41
CA MET A 11 -1.57 -7.31 -0.70
C MET A 11 -2.40 -8.39 0.00
N ASP A 12 -1.80 -9.55 0.22
CA ASP A 12 -2.36 -10.58 1.07
C ASP A 12 -2.15 -10.28 2.56
N ARG A 13 -2.58 -11.21 3.42
CA ARG A 13 -2.46 -11.12 4.88
C ARG A 13 -1.03 -11.08 5.41
N ASP A 14 -0.06 -11.54 4.62
CA ASP A 14 1.35 -11.62 4.99
C ASP A 14 2.15 -10.40 4.45
N GLY A 15 1.44 -9.48 3.79
CA GLY A 15 1.96 -8.22 3.29
C GLY A 15 2.65 -8.37 1.95
N ILE A 16 2.36 -9.46 1.24
CA ILE A 16 2.90 -9.76 -0.08
C ILE A 16 1.98 -9.17 -1.13
N VAL A 17 2.56 -8.45 -2.09
CA VAL A 17 1.81 -7.81 -3.17
C VAL A 17 1.27 -8.88 -4.12
N VAL A 18 -0.05 -8.86 -4.32
CA VAL A 18 -0.79 -9.76 -5.21
C VAL A 18 -1.44 -9.03 -6.39
N ASP A 19 -1.51 -7.69 -6.35
CA ASP A 19 -1.83 -6.89 -7.52
C ASP A 19 -1.22 -5.49 -7.45
N TRP A 20 -0.94 -4.93 -8.60
CA TRP A 20 -0.29 -3.64 -8.76
C TRP A 20 -0.80 -2.97 -10.04
N SER A 21 -1.45 -1.82 -9.90
CA SER A 21 -2.04 -1.14 -11.05
C SER A 21 -1.01 -0.30 -11.81
N PRO A 22 -1.23 0.00 -13.11
CA PRO A 22 -0.37 0.92 -13.86
C PRO A 22 -0.23 2.30 -13.21
N GLY A 23 -1.27 2.77 -12.48
CA GLY A 23 -1.18 4.01 -11.72
C GLY A 23 -0.21 3.92 -10.54
N ALA A 24 -0.12 2.76 -9.90
CA ALA A 24 0.88 2.53 -8.85
C ALA A 24 2.31 2.48 -9.42
N GLU A 25 2.49 1.93 -10.64
CA GLU A 25 3.80 2.00 -11.32
C GLU A 25 4.25 3.45 -11.54
N VAL A 26 3.34 4.32 -11.96
CA VAL A 26 3.64 5.75 -12.17
C VAL A 26 3.96 6.47 -10.86
N ILE A 27 3.25 6.13 -9.77
CA ILE A 27 3.45 6.80 -8.46
C ILE A 27 4.75 6.36 -7.80
N PHE A 28 5.07 5.07 -7.79
CA PHE A 28 6.18 4.53 -6.99
C PHE A 28 7.40 4.11 -7.82
N GLY A 29 7.32 4.07 -9.15
CA GLY A 29 8.43 3.69 -10.04
C GLY A 29 8.75 2.19 -10.10
N TRP A 30 7.97 1.35 -9.43
CA TRP A 30 8.07 -0.11 -9.51
C TRP A 30 7.12 -0.66 -10.58
N SER A 31 7.63 -1.47 -11.52
CA SER A 31 6.74 -2.17 -12.45
C SER A 31 5.93 -3.24 -11.72
N LYS A 32 4.75 -3.60 -12.25
CA LYS A 32 3.94 -4.72 -11.72
C LYS A 32 4.78 -5.98 -11.59
N ARG A 33 5.62 -6.29 -12.59
CA ARG A 33 6.48 -7.49 -12.58
C ARG A 33 7.45 -7.52 -11.39
N GLU A 34 7.94 -6.37 -10.94
CA GLU A 34 8.86 -6.28 -9.81
C GLU A 34 8.12 -6.22 -8.47
N ALA A 35 6.93 -5.62 -8.46
CA ALA A 35 6.12 -5.50 -7.26
C ALA A 35 5.48 -6.83 -6.87
N MET A 36 4.98 -7.60 -7.85
CA MET A 36 4.28 -8.87 -7.61
C MET A 36 5.15 -9.86 -6.82
N GLY A 37 4.61 -10.39 -5.72
CA GLY A 37 5.32 -11.33 -4.84
C GLY A 37 6.32 -10.68 -3.89
N ALA A 38 6.57 -9.37 -4.00
CA ALA A 38 7.43 -8.65 -3.06
C ALA A 38 6.64 -8.22 -1.81
N ARG A 39 7.36 -7.97 -0.71
CA ARG A 39 6.77 -7.42 0.51
C ARG A 39 6.50 -5.92 0.33
N LEU A 40 5.24 -5.49 0.52
CA LEU A 40 4.82 -4.10 0.31
C LEU A 40 5.65 -3.10 1.10
N SER A 41 6.00 -3.43 2.36
CA SER A 41 6.78 -2.54 3.22
C SER A 41 8.18 -2.22 2.68
N ARG A 42 8.75 -3.08 1.82
CA ARG A 42 10.04 -2.80 1.16
C ARG A 42 9.90 -1.85 -0.02
N LEU A 43 8.75 -1.85 -0.68
CA LEU A 43 8.55 -1.09 -1.92
C LEU A 43 8.17 0.36 -1.66
N ILE A 44 7.27 0.60 -0.70
CA ILE A 44 6.61 1.91 -0.55
C ILE A 44 6.63 2.48 0.87
N ILE A 45 7.03 1.69 1.87
CA ILE A 45 7.03 2.16 3.26
C ILE A 45 8.45 2.63 3.64
N PRO A 46 8.60 3.87 4.16
CA PRO A 46 9.88 4.35 4.66
C PRO A 46 10.43 3.42 5.74
N GLU A 47 11.75 3.21 5.76
CA GLU A 47 12.39 2.20 6.60
C GLU A 47 11.98 2.28 8.08
N ARG A 48 11.93 3.50 8.62
CA ARG A 48 11.53 3.79 10.01
C ARG A 48 10.10 3.35 10.37
N PHE A 49 9.22 3.18 9.37
CA PHE A 49 7.83 2.77 9.58
C PHE A 49 7.58 1.30 9.23
N ARG A 50 8.55 0.58 8.63
CA ARG A 50 8.38 -0.82 8.21
C ARG A 50 8.05 -1.74 9.37
N ALA A 51 8.77 -1.61 10.50
CA ALA A 51 8.53 -2.45 11.67
C ALA A 51 7.13 -2.23 12.27
N ALA A 52 6.68 -0.97 12.35
CA ALA A 52 5.35 -0.63 12.84
C ALA A 52 4.24 -1.14 11.89
N HIS A 53 4.44 -1.02 10.58
CA HIS A 53 3.54 -1.56 9.57
C HIS A 53 3.42 -3.09 9.70
N ASP A 54 4.54 -3.81 9.71
CA ASP A 54 4.56 -5.27 9.78
C ASP A 54 3.97 -5.79 11.11
N ALA A 55 4.21 -5.09 12.23
CA ALA A 55 3.56 -5.37 13.50
C ALA A 55 2.04 -5.13 13.47
N GLY A 56 1.59 -4.06 12.82
CA GLY A 56 0.17 -3.77 12.62
C GLY A 56 -0.54 -4.86 11.81
N LEU A 57 0.12 -5.36 10.76
CA LEU A 57 -0.39 -6.46 9.95
C LEU A 57 -0.45 -7.78 10.73
N SER A 58 0.60 -8.12 11.47
CA SER A 58 0.64 -9.32 12.32
C SER A 58 -0.46 -9.28 13.40
N ARG A 59 -0.68 -8.12 14.01
CA ARG A 59 -1.77 -7.91 14.98
C ARG A 59 -3.13 -8.11 14.33
N PHE A 60 -3.34 -7.57 13.12
CA PHE A 60 -4.58 -7.78 12.38
C PHE A 60 -4.82 -9.26 12.11
N ALA A 61 -3.81 -9.98 11.61
CA ALA A 61 -3.92 -11.41 11.31
C ALA A 61 -4.29 -12.25 12.54
N THR A 62 -3.82 -11.86 13.73
CA THR A 62 -4.03 -12.61 14.98
C THR A 62 -5.35 -12.26 15.66
N THR A 63 -5.77 -10.99 15.61
CA THR A 63 -6.86 -10.48 16.45
C THR A 63 -8.09 -10.04 15.66
N GLY A 64 -7.99 -9.91 14.33
CA GLY A 64 -8.96 -9.18 13.50
C GLY A 64 -9.03 -7.68 13.82
N GLN A 65 -8.26 -7.21 14.83
CA GLN A 65 -8.17 -5.83 15.26
C GLN A 65 -6.87 -5.23 14.72
N GLY A 66 -7.00 -4.11 14.01
CA GLY A 66 -5.97 -3.56 13.14
C GLY A 66 -6.58 -2.86 11.92
N GLY A 67 -7.87 -3.08 11.70
CA GLY A 67 -8.71 -2.34 10.75
C GLY A 67 -9.00 -0.89 11.13
N ALA A 68 -8.23 -0.28 12.04
CA ALA A 68 -8.41 1.13 12.40
C ALA A 68 -8.32 2.07 11.17
N PHE A 69 -7.65 1.59 10.12
CA PHE A 69 -7.45 2.26 8.83
C PHE A 69 -8.33 1.71 7.69
N ILE A 70 -9.05 0.60 7.91
CA ILE A 70 -9.94 0.02 6.90
C ILE A 70 -11.18 0.90 6.78
N GLY A 71 -11.54 1.26 5.54
CA GLY A 71 -12.67 2.12 5.21
C GLY A 71 -12.42 3.60 5.49
N LYS A 72 -11.20 3.99 5.88
CA LYS A 72 -10.83 5.39 6.09
C LYS A 72 -9.84 5.85 5.02
N THR A 73 -9.97 7.12 4.68
CA THR A 73 -8.99 7.85 3.88
C THR A 73 -8.00 8.52 4.82
N MET A 74 -6.71 8.41 4.50
CA MET A 74 -5.67 9.04 5.29
C MET A 74 -4.45 9.43 4.45
N GLU A 75 -3.79 10.48 4.89
CA GLU A 75 -2.52 10.93 4.33
C GLU A 75 -1.36 10.28 5.09
N ILE A 76 -0.46 9.64 4.35
CA ILE A 76 0.75 9.01 4.89
C ILE A 76 1.96 9.40 4.04
N VAL A 77 3.15 9.20 4.59
CA VAL A 77 4.40 9.31 3.81
C VAL A 77 4.77 7.95 3.25
N ALA A 78 4.99 7.88 1.95
CA ALA A 78 5.52 6.74 1.24
C ALA A 78 6.87 7.05 0.61
N ILE A 79 7.57 6.01 0.16
CA ILE A 79 8.78 6.12 -0.68
C ILE A 79 8.51 5.62 -2.10
N ASP A 80 9.24 6.14 -3.08
CA ASP A 80 9.36 5.55 -4.41
C ASP A 80 10.55 4.58 -4.49
N ARG A 81 10.80 4.06 -5.70
CA ARG A 81 11.95 3.22 -6.03
C ARG A 81 13.30 3.84 -5.69
N GLU A 82 13.43 5.16 -5.78
CA GLU A 82 14.67 5.87 -5.48
C GLU A 82 14.83 6.10 -3.96
N GLY A 83 13.80 5.77 -3.17
CA GLY A 83 13.75 6.02 -1.73
C GLY A 83 13.30 7.43 -1.38
N SER A 84 12.84 8.22 -2.36
CA SER A 84 12.37 9.57 -2.13
C SER A 84 11.03 9.55 -1.43
N GLU A 85 10.91 10.30 -0.34
CA GLU A 85 9.69 10.38 0.44
C GLU A 85 8.72 11.41 -0.13
N PHE A 86 7.44 11.03 -0.22
CA PHE A 86 6.38 11.94 -0.65
C PHE A 86 5.05 11.58 0.02
N PRO A 87 4.18 12.57 0.22
CA PRO A 87 2.87 12.34 0.81
C PRO A 87 1.93 11.67 -0.21
N ILE A 88 1.20 10.66 0.26
CA ILE A 88 0.14 9.98 -0.47
C ILE A 88 -1.12 9.92 0.38
N GLU A 89 -2.26 10.05 -0.28
CA GLU A 89 -3.54 9.71 0.30
C GLU A 89 -3.87 8.26 -0.04
N ILE A 90 -4.23 7.48 0.98
CA ILE A 90 -4.64 6.09 0.81
C ILE A 90 -6.02 5.82 1.38
N THR A 91 -6.73 4.91 0.72
CA THR A 91 -7.95 4.29 1.24
C THR A 91 -7.78 2.79 1.20
N ILE A 92 -7.85 2.14 2.37
CA ILE A 92 -7.69 0.68 2.49
C ILE A 92 -9.08 0.04 2.57
N SER A 93 -9.35 -0.91 1.70
CA SER A 93 -10.51 -1.82 1.75
C SER A 93 -10.04 -3.26 1.92
N MET A 94 -10.80 -4.03 2.69
CA MET A 94 -10.57 -5.45 2.83
C MET A 94 -11.54 -6.22 1.95
N GLU A 95 -11.02 -7.25 1.30
CA GLU A 95 -11.78 -8.14 0.43
C GLU A 95 -11.57 -9.59 0.90
N SER A 96 -12.66 -10.34 1.03
CA SER A 96 -12.59 -11.77 1.32
C SER A 96 -12.17 -12.51 0.05
N ALA A 97 -11.09 -13.29 0.13
CA ALA A 97 -10.68 -14.19 -0.94
C ALA A 97 -10.55 -15.64 -0.42
N PRO A 98 -10.61 -16.66 -1.29
CA PRO A 98 -10.52 -18.06 -0.89
C PRO A 98 -9.24 -18.42 -0.13
N GLU A 99 -8.12 -17.75 -0.40
CA GLU A 99 -6.83 -17.97 0.29
C GLU A 99 -6.64 -17.11 1.55
N GLY A 100 -7.62 -16.26 1.90
CA GLY A 100 -7.57 -15.37 3.06
C GLY A 100 -7.96 -13.92 2.72
N PRO A 101 -8.02 -13.04 3.73
CA PRO A 101 -8.32 -11.63 3.49
C PRO A 101 -7.22 -10.98 2.66
N ARG A 102 -7.63 -10.14 1.69
CA ARG A 102 -6.75 -9.28 0.91
C ARG A 102 -7.02 -7.82 1.25
N PHE A 103 -5.99 -7.00 1.21
CA PHE A 103 -6.07 -5.57 1.44
C PHE A 103 -5.83 -4.84 0.13
N ARG A 104 -6.90 -4.26 -0.40
CA ARG A 104 -6.83 -3.36 -1.54
C ARG A 104 -6.63 -1.94 -1.05
N THR A 105 -5.61 -1.27 -1.56
CA THR A 105 -5.30 0.11 -1.23
C THR A 105 -5.43 0.96 -2.48
N VAL A 106 -6.36 1.90 -2.48
CA VAL A 106 -6.41 2.96 -3.50
C VAL A 106 -5.46 4.06 -3.06
N VAL A 107 -4.62 4.53 -3.98
CA VAL A 107 -3.57 5.50 -3.70
C VAL A 107 -3.77 6.73 -4.58
N ARG A 108 -3.51 7.90 -4.01
CA ARG A 108 -3.36 9.16 -4.75
C ARG A 108 -2.15 9.91 -4.23
N ARG A 109 -1.44 10.61 -5.11
CA ARG A 109 -0.40 11.54 -4.67
C ARG A 109 -1.08 12.75 -4.03
N ALA A 110 -0.70 13.08 -2.80
CA ALA A 110 -1.18 14.30 -2.17
C ALA A 110 -0.40 15.49 -2.75
N GLU A 111 -1.08 16.60 -3.01
CA GLU A 111 -0.40 17.85 -3.37
C GLU A 111 0.28 18.38 -2.11
N GLN A 112 1.57 18.73 -2.19
CA GLN A 112 2.20 19.48 -1.10
C GLN A 112 1.51 20.83 -1.03
N VAL A 113 0.83 21.11 0.09
CA VAL A 113 0.39 22.47 0.41
C VAL A 113 1.67 23.29 0.57
N SER A 114 1.87 24.22 -0.37
CA SER A 114 3.01 25.12 -0.44
C SER A 114 3.00 26.16 0.67
#